data_AF-A0A0M4DZD0-F1
#
_entry.id   AF-A0A0M4DZD0-F1
#
_cell.length_a   1.000
_cell.length_b   1.000
_cell.length_c   1.000
_cell.angle_alpha   90.00
_cell.angle_beta   90.00
_cell.angle_gamma   90.00
#
_symmetry.space_group_name_H-M   'P 1'
#
loop_
_entity.id
_entity.type
_entity.pdbx_description
1 polymer ?
#
loop_
_entity_poly.entity_id
_entity_poly.type
_entity_poly.pdbx_seq_one_letter_code
_entity_poly.pdbx_strand_id
1 'polypeptide(L)'
;MDQFVLRRDGLVPKGVAATCSGDRCGGTAAVWKVKLEGRPDLTVHDTRWENGERDLVLYQPAVVPEMPAPLANLHNRRRAGVQETDAGSGELRIMGWVAVPGDRPTVKKTFTTAGFAEVCGLDALRELTSRPGVELDTAFVLADPVRVDLDEPQDTVTVQHALFFPEEDERSPVVFFLLSRVVPTLRHIGWLPKPVLRMPVRS
;
A
#
# COMPACT_ATOMS: atom_id res chain seq x y z
N MET A 1 -14.44 3.09 -5.54
CA MET A 1 -13.02 3.01 -5.94
C MET A 1 -12.96 2.62 -7.41
N ASP A 2 -12.86 3.60 -8.32
CA ASP A 2 -13.08 3.34 -9.76
C ASP A 2 -11.78 3.26 -10.58
N GLN A 3 -10.61 3.31 -9.92
CA GLN A 3 -9.31 3.32 -10.59
C GLN A 3 -8.83 1.94 -11.04
N PHE A 4 -9.26 0.87 -10.36
CA PHE A 4 -8.91 -0.52 -10.69
C PHE A 4 -9.87 -1.50 -10.02
N VAL A 5 -10.00 -2.70 -10.59
CA VAL A 5 -10.76 -3.79 -9.98
C VAL A 5 -9.81 -4.74 -9.25
N LEU A 6 -10.04 -4.90 -7.95
CA LEU A 6 -9.29 -5.83 -7.10
C LEU A 6 -10.09 -7.12 -6.88
N ARG A 7 -9.49 -8.28 -7.15
CA ARG A 7 -10.11 -9.61 -6.93
C ARG A 7 -9.13 -10.56 -6.25
N ARG A 8 -9.61 -11.31 -5.26
CA ARG A 8 -8.86 -12.44 -4.71
C ARG A 8 -8.96 -13.63 -5.68
N ASP A 9 -7.84 -14.29 -5.93
CA ASP A 9 -7.67 -15.33 -6.96
C ASP A 9 -7.14 -16.65 -6.37
N GLY A 10 -7.25 -16.80 -5.04
CA GLY A 10 -6.88 -18.02 -4.32
C GLY A 10 -5.60 -17.89 -3.50
N LEU A 11 -5.01 -19.04 -3.20
CA LEU A 11 -3.81 -19.19 -2.38
C LEU A 11 -2.74 -19.94 -3.19
N VAL A 12 -1.49 -19.53 -3.06
CA VAL A 12 -0.34 -20.23 -3.66
C VAL A 12 0.77 -20.45 -2.63
N PRO A 13 1.35 -21.66 -2.56
CA PRO A 13 2.48 -21.90 -1.68
C PRO A 13 3.69 -21.08 -2.13
N LYS A 14 4.50 -20.66 -1.16
CA LYS A 14 5.79 -19.99 -1.36
C LYS A 14 6.90 -20.92 -0.91
N GLY A 15 7.83 -21.17 -1.82
CA GLY A 15 9.11 -21.79 -1.47
C GLY A 15 9.91 -20.88 -0.54
N VAL A 16 11.01 -21.43 0.00
CA VAL A 16 11.86 -20.73 0.97
C VAL A 16 12.44 -19.44 0.37
N ALA A 17 12.07 -18.30 0.95
CA ALA A 17 12.52 -16.98 0.54
C ALA A 17 12.77 -16.08 1.75
N ALA A 18 13.51 -14.99 1.54
CA ALA A 18 13.75 -13.99 2.58
C ALA A 18 12.45 -13.23 2.91
N THR A 19 12.12 -13.12 4.20
CA THR A 19 11.02 -12.32 4.76
C THR A 19 11.43 -10.85 4.92
N CYS A 20 10.61 -10.02 5.60
CA CYS A 20 10.94 -8.63 5.87
C CYS A 20 12.05 -8.47 6.92
N SER A 21 12.17 -9.41 7.87
CA SER A 21 13.30 -9.46 8.83
C SER A 21 14.61 -9.97 8.21
N GLY A 22 14.52 -10.67 7.07
CA GLY A 22 15.64 -11.32 6.40
C GLY A 22 15.74 -12.82 6.66
N ASP A 23 14.92 -13.35 7.56
CA ASP A 23 14.80 -14.79 7.79
C ASP A 23 14.35 -15.53 6.52
N ARG A 24 14.77 -16.79 6.39
CA ARG A 24 14.41 -17.62 5.24
C ARG A 24 13.44 -18.71 5.67
N CYS A 25 12.18 -18.61 5.25
CA CYS A 25 11.16 -19.61 5.54
C CYS A 25 10.17 -19.76 4.37
N GLY A 26 9.36 -20.81 4.41
CA GLY A 26 8.23 -20.99 3.51
C GLY A 26 7.04 -20.12 3.91
N GLY A 27 6.00 -20.15 3.10
CA GLY A 27 4.77 -19.43 3.41
C GLY A 27 3.65 -19.73 2.43
N THR A 28 2.54 -19.02 2.57
CA THR A 28 1.41 -19.08 1.64
C THR A 28 1.01 -17.66 1.28
N ALA A 29 0.91 -17.39 -0.02
CA ALA A 29 0.45 -16.11 -0.53
C ALA A 29 -1.01 -16.16 -0.92
N ALA A 30 -1.82 -15.28 -0.35
CA ALA A 30 -3.09 -14.90 -0.94
C ALA A 30 -2.83 -14.08 -2.21
N VAL A 31 -3.37 -14.55 -3.33
CA VAL A 31 -3.19 -13.93 -4.63
C VAL A 31 -4.29 -12.92 -4.88
N TRP A 32 -3.88 -11.70 -5.21
CA TRP A 32 -4.78 -10.60 -5.54
C TRP A 32 -4.50 -10.11 -6.96
N LYS A 33 -5.51 -10.16 -7.82
CA LYS A 33 -5.47 -9.63 -9.18
C LYS A 33 -5.97 -8.20 -9.19
N VAL A 34 -5.19 -7.33 -9.82
CA VAL A 34 -5.48 -5.92 -10.02
C VAL A 34 -5.67 -5.70 -11.51
N LYS A 35 -6.91 -5.39 -11.89
CA LYS A 35 -7.28 -5.15 -13.28
C LYS A 35 -7.41 -3.67 -13.57
N LEU A 36 -6.75 -3.24 -14.63
CA LEU A 36 -6.80 -1.90 -15.20
C LEU A 36 -7.29 -2.05 -16.64
N GLU A 37 -8.27 -1.26 -17.05
CA GLU A 37 -8.86 -1.38 -18.38
C GLU A 37 -7.81 -1.20 -19.49
N GLY A 38 -7.77 -2.13 -20.44
CA GLY A 38 -6.82 -2.11 -21.56
C GLY A 38 -5.35 -2.34 -21.18
N ARG A 39 -5.04 -2.76 -19.94
CA ARG A 39 -3.67 -3.01 -19.45
C ARG A 39 -3.49 -4.46 -18.99
N PRO A 40 -2.26 -4.99 -18.96
CA PRO A 40 -1.98 -6.28 -18.35
C PRO A 40 -2.39 -6.33 -16.88
N ASP A 41 -2.90 -7.48 -16.44
CA ASP A 41 -3.24 -7.73 -15.04
C ASP A 41 -1.98 -7.67 -14.17
N LEU A 42 -2.06 -6.93 -13.06
CA LEU A 42 -1.04 -6.93 -12.02
C LEU A 42 -1.42 -7.92 -10.92
N THR A 43 -0.42 -8.50 -10.25
CA THR A 43 -0.65 -9.46 -9.16
C THR A 43 0.04 -8.97 -7.90
N VAL A 44 -0.71 -8.88 -6.80
CA VAL A 44 -0.18 -8.68 -5.45
C VAL A 44 -0.20 -10.01 -4.74
N HIS A 45 0.91 -10.34 -4.08
CA HIS A 45 0.96 -11.41 -3.10
C HIS A 45 0.92 -10.80 -1.71
N ASP A 46 -0.07 -11.22 -0.93
CA ASP A 46 -0.15 -11.02 0.51
C ASP A 46 0.26 -12.34 1.17
N THR A 47 1.52 -12.40 1.58
CA THR A 47 2.17 -13.64 2.04
C THR A 47 2.14 -13.70 3.55
N ARG A 48 1.61 -14.79 4.09
CA ARG A 48 1.83 -15.19 5.49
C ARG A 48 2.96 -16.22 5.51
N TRP A 49 4.01 -15.92 6.26
CA TRP A 49 5.21 -16.72 6.39
C TRP A 49 5.11 -17.66 7.59
N GLU A 50 5.80 -18.78 7.54
CA GLU A 50 5.80 -19.79 8.61
C GLU A 50 6.41 -19.27 9.93
N ASN A 51 7.24 -18.23 9.87
CA ASN A 51 7.80 -17.58 11.06
C ASN A 51 6.84 -16.54 11.69
N GLY A 52 5.61 -16.43 11.20
CA GLY A 52 4.60 -15.48 11.68
C GLY A 52 4.63 -14.11 11.00
N GLU A 53 5.63 -13.82 10.17
CA GLU A 53 5.63 -12.57 9.40
C GLU A 53 4.54 -12.54 8.34
N ARG A 54 4.11 -11.33 7.98
CA ARG A 54 3.24 -11.10 6.83
C ARG A 54 3.80 -9.95 5.98
N ASP A 55 3.87 -10.12 4.67
CA ASP A 55 4.29 -9.05 3.76
C ASP A 55 3.48 -9.00 2.45
N LEU A 56 3.35 -7.79 1.92
CA LEU A 56 2.73 -7.54 0.62
C LEU A 56 3.78 -7.14 -0.41
N VAL A 57 3.65 -7.67 -1.62
CA VAL A 57 4.54 -7.36 -2.73
C VAL A 57 3.81 -7.41 -4.08
N LEU A 58 4.19 -6.51 -4.99
CA LEU A 58 3.82 -6.60 -6.40
C LEU A 58 4.60 -7.76 -7.04
N TYR A 59 3.95 -8.89 -7.27
CA TYR A 59 4.60 -10.12 -7.70
C TYR A 59 5.09 -10.06 -9.14
N GLN A 60 6.33 -10.45 -9.39
CA GLN A 60 6.84 -10.65 -10.76
C GLN A 60 6.40 -12.01 -11.32
N PRO A 61 5.58 -12.04 -12.39
CA PRO A 61 5.28 -13.30 -13.07
C PRO A 61 6.54 -13.85 -13.78
N ALA A 62 6.54 -15.17 -14.04
CA ALA A 62 7.64 -15.84 -14.75
C ALA A 62 7.86 -15.27 -16.16
N VAL A 63 6.78 -14.87 -16.82
CA VAL A 63 6.80 -14.12 -18.07
C VAL A 63 6.19 -12.75 -17.79
N VAL A 64 7.02 -11.71 -17.82
CA VAL A 64 6.58 -10.32 -17.61
C VAL A 64 6.01 -9.81 -18.93
N PRO A 65 4.73 -9.40 -18.99
CA PRO A 65 4.18 -8.80 -20.20
C PRO A 65 4.91 -7.50 -20.53
N GLU A 66 4.87 -7.08 -21.78
CA GLU A 66 5.46 -5.80 -22.18
C GLU A 66 4.83 -4.66 -21.37
N MET A 67 5.68 -3.92 -20.65
CA MET A 67 5.25 -2.82 -19.77
C MET A 67 6.37 -1.79 -19.61
N PRO A 68 6.03 -0.54 -19.25
CA PRO A 68 7.01 0.50 -18.99
C PRO A 68 8.02 0.12 -17.90
N ALA A 69 9.29 0.50 -18.10
CA ALA A 69 10.40 0.16 -17.20
C ALA A 69 10.17 0.52 -15.72
N PRO A 70 9.57 1.68 -15.36
CA PRO A 70 9.30 1.99 -13.95
C PRO A 70 8.40 0.97 -13.26
N LEU A 71 7.42 0.41 -13.97
CA LEU A 71 6.51 -0.62 -13.44
C LEU A 71 7.19 -1.98 -13.40
N ALA A 72 7.92 -2.34 -14.46
CA ALA A 72 8.72 -3.57 -14.50
C ALA A 72 9.70 -3.63 -13.30
N ASN A 73 10.38 -2.51 -13.01
CA ASN A 73 11.37 -2.41 -11.95
C ASN A 73 10.76 -2.34 -10.54
N LEU A 74 9.44 -2.15 -10.40
CA LEU A 74 8.76 -2.18 -9.12
C LEU A 74 8.47 -3.62 -8.65
N HIS A 75 8.33 -4.57 -9.58
CA HIS A 75 8.03 -5.97 -9.26
C HIS A 75 9.06 -6.58 -8.30
N ASN A 76 8.56 -7.34 -7.32
CA ASN A 76 9.31 -7.94 -6.22
C ASN A 76 10.15 -6.96 -5.38
N ARG A 77 9.90 -5.64 -5.51
CA ARG A 77 10.54 -4.59 -4.71
C ARG A 77 9.51 -3.87 -3.85
N ARG A 78 10.02 -3.06 -2.92
CA ARG A 78 9.21 -2.19 -2.04
C ARG A 78 8.11 -2.98 -1.31
N ARG A 79 8.48 -4.17 -0.81
CA ARG A 79 7.62 -4.98 0.05
C ARG A 79 7.16 -4.16 1.25
N ALA A 80 5.96 -4.45 1.72
CA ALA A 80 5.40 -3.83 2.92
C ALA A 80 5.09 -4.91 3.94
N GLY A 81 5.82 -4.91 5.05
CA GLY A 81 5.52 -5.76 6.18
C GLY A 81 4.23 -5.31 6.87
N VAL A 82 3.47 -6.29 7.34
CA VAL A 82 2.31 -6.13 8.22
C VAL A 82 2.74 -6.60 9.60
N GLN A 83 2.45 -5.81 10.62
CA GLN A 83 2.87 -6.05 12.00
C GLN A 83 1.68 -5.94 12.93
N GLU A 84 1.64 -6.73 13.99
CA GLU A 84 0.75 -6.45 15.12
C GLU A 84 1.08 -5.09 15.74
N THR A 85 0.07 -4.36 16.19
CA THR A 85 0.28 -3.14 16.97
C THR A 85 0.74 -3.46 18.38
N ASP A 86 0.06 -4.40 19.02
CA ASP A 86 0.37 -5.01 20.30
C ASP A 86 0.12 -6.51 20.23
N ALA A 87 0.89 -7.29 20.99
CA ALA A 87 0.80 -8.75 20.98
C ALA A 87 -0.62 -9.22 21.32
N GLY A 88 -1.28 -9.87 20.36
CA GLY A 88 -2.63 -10.41 20.54
C GLY A 88 -3.77 -9.39 20.58
N SER A 89 -3.54 -8.12 20.19
CA SER A 89 -4.62 -7.11 20.10
C SER A 89 -5.66 -7.42 19.02
N GLY A 90 -5.30 -8.27 18.04
CA GLY A 90 -6.10 -8.50 16.83
C GLY A 90 -6.06 -7.32 15.84
N GLU A 91 -5.31 -6.26 16.16
CA GLU A 91 -5.09 -5.11 15.29
C GLU A 91 -3.71 -5.19 14.64
N LEU A 92 -3.70 -5.01 13.33
CA LEU A 92 -2.49 -5.00 12.52
C LEU A 92 -2.26 -3.60 11.97
N ARG A 93 -1.00 -3.32 11.64
CA ARG A 93 -0.60 -2.11 10.93
C ARG A 93 0.27 -2.40 9.71
N ILE A 94 0.14 -1.53 8.71
CA ILE A 94 1.01 -1.48 7.54
C ILE A 94 1.52 -0.05 7.33
N MET A 95 2.83 0.10 7.14
CA MET A 95 3.46 1.42 6.99
C MET A 95 3.13 2.05 5.63
N GLY A 96 2.58 3.26 5.66
CA GLY A 96 2.28 4.11 4.51
C GLY A 96 3.50 4.78 3.89
N TRP A 97 4.64 4.09 3.78
CA TRP A 97 5.72 4.67 2.98
C TRP A 97 5.33 4.64 1.50
N VAL A 98 5.74 5.64 0.74
CA VAL A 98 5.39 5.77 -0.67
C VAL A 98 6.53 5.28 -1.54
N ALA A 99 6.25 4.44 -2.55
CA ALA A 99 7.22 4.14 -3.59
C ALA A 99 7.30 5.32 -4.57
N VAL A 100 8.45 5.98 -4.63
CA VAL A 100 8.66 7.10 -5.56
C VAL A 100 9.10 6.51 -6.92
N PRO A 101 8.37 6.80 -8.00
CA PRO A 101 8.62 6.19 -9.30
C PRO A 101 9.93 6.67 -9.94
N GLY A 102 10.50 5.81 -10.78
CA GLY A 102 11.74 6.02 -11.53
C GLY A 102 12.35 4.67 -11.93
N ASP A 103 13.47 4.69 -12.65
CA ASP A 103 14.13 3.45 -13.10
C ASP A 103 14.52 2.54 -11.93
N ARG A 104 14.90 3.13 -10.80
CA ARG A 104 15.09 2.44 -9.52
C ARG A 104 14.17 3.06 -8.49
N PRO A 105 12.96 2.52 -8.27
CA PRO A 105 11.98 3.16 -7.39
C PRO A 105 12.56 3.32 -5.99
N THR A 106 12.48 4.52 -5.42
CA THR A 106 12.94 4.82 -4.05
C THR A 106 11.76 4.78 -3.07
N VAL A 107 11.98 5.09 -1.79
CA VAL A 107 10.91 5.15 -0.80
C VAL A 107 10.95 6.47 -0.06
N LYS A 108 9.82 7.17 0.01
CA LYS A 108 9.62 8.33 0.88
C LYS A 108 8.78 7.89 2.07
N LYS A 109 9.27 8.13 3.29
CA LYS A 109 8.65 7.60 4.53
C LYS A 109 7.78 8.62 5.24
N THR A 110 8.09 9.91 5.12
CA THR A 110 7.43 11.00 5.82
C THR A 110 6.73 11.93 4.86
N PHE A 111 5.54 12.37 5.24
CA PHE A 111 4.69 13.28 4.49
C PHE A 111 3.86 14.13 5.45
N THR A 112 3.43 15.30 5.02
CA THR A 112 2.24 15.93 5.61
C THR A 112 1.01 15.12 5.24
N THR A 113 -0.08 15.22 6.00
CA THR A 113 -1.31 14.49 5.69
C THR A 113 -1.84 14.88 4.30
N ALA A 114 -1.79 16.17 3.96
CA ALA A 114 -2.14 16.68 2.64
C ALA A 114 -1.27 16.08 1.53
N GLY A 115 0.05 16.06 1.71
CA GLY A 115 0.97 15.50 0.72
C GLY A 115 0.83 13.98 0.56
N PHE A 116 0.53 13.27 1.64
CA PHE A 116 0.23 11.84 1.57
C PHE A 116 -1.08 11.58 0.81
N ALA A 117 -2.12 12.34 1.13
CA ALA A 117 -3.42 12.25 0.47
C ALA A 117 -3.36 12.64 -1.01
N GLU A 118 -2.55 13.62 -1.38
CA GLU A 118 -2.29 13.97 -2.78
C GLU A 118 -1.68 12.78 -3.53
N VAL A 119 -0.61 12.18 -2.98
CA VAL A 119 0.11 11.10 -3.66
C VAL A 119 -0.68 9.80 -3.73
N CYS A 120 -1.38 9.42 -2.66
CA CYS A 120 -2.18 8.19 -2.61
C CYS A 120 -3.56 8.38 -3.26
N GLY A 121 -4.10 9.59 -3.27
CA GLY A 121 -5.44 9.94 -3.73
C GLY A 121 -6.41 10.03 -2.56
N LEU A 122 -6.87 11.25 -2.27
CA LEU A 122 -7.69 11.57 -1.10
C LEU A 122 -9.00 10.77 -1.02
N ASP A 123 -9.78 10.75 -2.10
CA ASP A 123 -11.07 10.04 -2.12
C ASP A 123 -10.90 8.53 -1.91
N ALA A 124 -9.80 7.95 -2.43
CA ALA A 124 -9.52 6.53 -2.26
C ALA A 124 -9.09 6.19 -0.82
N LEU A 125 -8.37 7.11 -0.15
CA LEU A 125 -8.07 6.97 1.27
C LEU A 125 -9.32 7.10 2.12
N ARG A 126 -10.20 8.09 1.85
CA ARG A 126 -11.48 8.23 2.58
C ARG A 126 -12.37 7.00 2.42
N GLU A 127 -12.48 6.46 1.21
CA GLU A 127 -13.23 5.22 0.97
C GLU A 127 -12.62 4.05 1.75
N LEU A 128 -11.29 3.93 1.77
CA LEU A 128 -10.60 2.89 2.53
C LEU A 128 -10.87 3.03 4.04
N THR A 129 -10.74 4.23 4.62
CA THR A 129 -10.92 4.47 6.06
C THR A 129 -12.39 4.55 6.49
N SER A 130 -13.34 4.55 5.55
CA SER A 130 -14.76 4.36 5.87
C SER A 130 -15.13 2.90 6.22
N ARG A 131 -14.19 1.96 6.01
CA ARG A 131 -14.40 0.54 6.33
C ARG A 131 -14.32 0.33 7.85
N PRO A 132 -15.15 -0.55 8.42
CA PRO A 132 -15.13 -0.80 9.87
C PRO A 132 -13.76 -1.22 10.39
N GLY A 133 -13.29 -0.56 11.44
CA GLY A 133 -12.01 -0.85 12.09
C GLY A 133 -10.76 -0.42 11.31
N VAL A 134 -10.92 0.27 10.18
CA VAL A 134 -9.79 0.72 9.35
C VAL A 134 -9.49 2.18 9.60
N GLU A 135 -8.32 2.46 10.13
CA GLU A 135 -7.89 3.82 10.49
C GLU A 135 -6.56 4.17 9.82
N LEU A 136 -6.45 5.42 9.36
CA LEU A 136 -5.18 5.99 8.93
C LEU A 136 -4.72 6.98 9.99
N ASP A 137 -3.58 6.71 10.61
CA ASP A 137 -3.02 7.60 11.61
C ASP A 137 -1.48 7.65 11.52
N THR A 138 -0.85 8.39 12.42
CA THR A 138 0.59 8.39 12.62
C THR A 138 1.06 7.01 13.05
N ALA A 139 2.19 6.56 12.51
CA ALA A 139 2.72 5.23 12.79
C ALA A 139 3.30 5.09 14.21
N PHE A 140 3.53 6.21 14.90
CA PHE A 140 4.13 6.28 16.22
C PHE A 140 3.42 7.35 17.03
N VAL A 141 3.16 7.07 18.30
CA VAL A 141 2.67 8.07 19.24
C VAL A 141 3.72 9.17 19.37
N LEU A 142 3.32 10.40 19.00
CA LEU A 142 4.15 11.59 19.14
C LEU A 142 3.82 12.30 20.45
N ALA A 143 4.81 12.98 21.05
CA ALA A 143 4.60 13.78 22.26
C ALA A 143 3.57 14.90 22.02
N ASP A 144 3.62 15.53 20.85
CA ASP A 144 2.59 16.43 20.34
C ASP A 144 1.83 15.71 19.20
N PRO A 145 0.62 15.19 19.44
CA PRO A 145 -0.08 14.38 18.47
C PRO A 145 -0.47 15.22 17.25
N VAL A 146 0.07 14.84 16.09
CA VAL A 146 -0.38 15.37 14.80
C VAL A 146 -1.62 14.60 14.41
N ARG A 147 -2.77 15.27 14.40
CA ARG A 147 -4.02 14.66 13.95
C ARG A 147 -3.94 14.33 12.46
N VAL A 148 -4.18 13.06 12.12
CA VAL A 148 -4.42 12.63 10.74
C VAL A 148 -5.91 12.76 10.45
N ASP A 149 -6.28 13.83 9.77
CA ASP A 149 -7.64 14.09 9.33
C ASP A 149 -7.68 14.11 7.80
N LEU A 150 -8.49 13.25 7.18
CA LEU A 150 -8.65 13.25 5.72
C LEU A 150 -9.69 14.27 5.25
N ASP A 151 -10.56 14.77 6.13
CA ASP A 151 -11.51 15.83 5.81
C ASP A 151 -10.84 17.20 5.81
N GLU A 152 -9.90 17.40 6.74
CA GLU A 152 -9.06 18.60 6.85
C GLU A 152 -7.57 18.23 6.91
N PRO A 153 -6.97 17.76 5.80
CA PRO A 153 -5.60 17.28 5.81
C PRO A 153 -4.59 18.41 6.00
N GLN A 154 -3.86 18.36 7.11
CA GLN A 154 -2.79 19.32 7.41
C GLN A 154 -1.62 19.23 6.43
N ASP A 155 -0.99 20.36 6.13
CA ASP A 155 0.10 20.50 5.16
C ASP A 155 1.41 21.05 5.75
N THR A 156 1.56 21.04 7.08
CA THR A 156 2.67 21.70 7.78
C THR A 156 3.68 20.74 8.42
N VAL A 157 3.21 19.67 9.06
CA VAL A 157 4.06 18.75 9.82
C VAL A 157 4.18 17.42 9.10
N THR A 158 5.42 16.98 8.83
CA THR A 158 5.64 15.67 8.21
C THR A 158 5.70 14.56 9.24
N VAL A 159 4.90 13.51 9.04
CA VAL A 159 4.83 12.31 9.89
C VAL A 159 4.97 11.05 9.06
N GLN A 160 5.25 9.92 9.69
CA GLN A 160 5.08 8.60 9.07
C GLN A 160 3.63 8.16 9.27
N HIS A 161 2.95 7.77 8.21
CA HIS A 161 1.57 7.28 8.27
C HIS A 161 1.58 5.75 8.35
N ALA A 162 0.60 5.18 9.04
CA ALA A 162 0.28 3.76 9.02
C ALA A 162 -1.23 3.57 8.86
N LEU A 163 -1.61 2.52 8.16
CA LEU A 163 -2.98 2.03 8.21
C LEU A 163 -3.08 0.97 9.30
N PHE A 164 -4.03 1.15 10.20
CA PHE A 164 -4.44 0.21 11.23
C PHE A 164 -5.71 -0.49 10.78
N PHE A 165 -5.80 -1.80 11.00
CA PHE A 165 -6.91 -2.61 10.53
C PHE A 165 -7.04 -3.92 11.32
N PRO A 166 -8.24 -4.53 11.39
CA PRO A 166 -8.42 -5.81 12.07
C PRO A 166 -7.70 -6.95 11.34
N GLU A 167 -7.19 -7.94 12.05
CA GLU A 167 -6.47 -9.08 11.46
C GLU A 167 -7.28 -9.81 10.37
N GLU A 168 -8.59 -9.91 10.55
CA GLU A 168 -9.52 -10.52 9.61
C GLU A 168 -9.73 -9.70 8.32
N ASP A 169 -9.36 -8.42 8.30
CA ASP A 169 -9.44 -7.61 7.08
C ASP A 169 -8.25 -7.90 6.16
N GLU A 170 -8.46 -8.84 5.26
CA GLU A 170 -7.48 -9.18 4.24
C GLU A 170 -7.40 -8.15 3.10
N ARG A 171 -8.42 -7.31 2.91
CA ARG A 171 -8.56 -6.45 1.72
C ARG A 171 -7.94 -5.07 1.92
N SER A 172 -8.18 -4.44 3.07
CA SER A 172 -7.66 -3.10 3.39
C SER A 172 -6.14 -2.95 3.26
N PRO A 173 -5.30 -3.89 3.77
CA PRO A 173 -3.85 -3.78 3.58
C PRO A 173 -3.43 -3.88 2.11
N VAL A 174 -4.14 -4.67 1.29
CA VAL A 174 -3.87 -4.80 -0.14
C VAL A 174 -4.21 -3.50 -0.87
N VAL A 175 -5.36 -2.91 -0.56
CA VAL A 175 -5.77 -1.61 -1.12
C VAL A 175 -4.75 -0.53 -0.74
N PHE A 176 -4.36 -0.45 0.52
CA PHE A 176 -3.39 0.54 0.99
C PHE A 176 -1.99 0.33 0.41
N PHE A 177 -1.56 -0.92 0.26
CA PHE A 177 -0.33 -1.26 -0.45
C PHE A 177 -0.39 -0.75 -1.91
N LEU A 178 -1.50 -0.94 -2.61
CA LEU A 178 -1.67 -0.41 -3.96
C LEU A 178 -1.59 1.12 -3.99
N LEU A 179 -2.33 1.80 -3.12
CA LEU A 179 -2.36 3.26 -3.04
C LEU A 179 -0.98 3.87 -2.76
N SER A 180 -0.18 3.25 -1.89
CA SER A 180 1.13 3.78 -1.46
C SER A 180 2.32 3.27 -2.30
N ARG A 181 2.26 2.07 -2.87
CA ARG A 181 3.40 1.44 -3.58
C ARG A 181 3.24 1.37 -5.09
N VAL A 182 2.03 1.19 -5.60
CA VAL A 182 1.81 0.86 -7.01
C VAL A 182 1.22 2.04 -7.76
N VAL A 183 0.16 2.66 -7.22
CA VAL A 183 -0.55 3.80 -7.81
C VAL A 183 0.38 4.98 -8.16
N PRO A 184 1.38 5.38 -7.35
CA PRO A 184 2.30 6.44 -7.74
C PRO A 184 3.04 6.14 -9.06
N THR A 185 3.43 4.88 -9.24
CA THR A 185 4.08 4.41 -10.47
C THR A 185 3.10 4.34 -11.64
N LEU A 186 1.87 3.86 -11.42
CA LEU A 186 0.83 3.83 -12.45
C LEU A 186 0.46 5.23 -12.96
N ARG A 187 0.42 6.22 -12.07
CA ARG A 187 0.20 7.64 -12.43
C ARG A 187 1.40 8.21 -13.19
N HIS A 188 2.62 7.86 -12.77
CA HIS A 188 3.84 8.32 -13.41
C HIS A 188 3.97 7.84 -14.86
N ILE A 189 3.60 6.58 -15.15
CA ILE A 189 3.63 6.01 -16.51
C ILE A 189 2.38 6.32 -17.33
N GLY A 190 1.44 7.13 -16.80
CA GLY A 190 0.21 7.52 -17.49
C GLY A 190 -0.85 6.42 -17.62
N TRP A 191 -0.80 5.37 -16.80
CA TRP A 191 -1.84 4.33 -16.76
C TRP A 191 -3.01 4.67 -15.85
N LEU A 192 -2.80 5.59 -14.89
CA LEU A 192 -3.85 6.18 -14.07
C LEU A 192 -3.81 7.71 -14.20
N PRO A 193 -4.96 8.40 -14.08
CA PRO A 193 -4.98 9.86 -14.06
C PRO A 193 -4.24 10.39 -12.83
N LYS A 194 -3.63 11.57 -12.99
CA LYS A 194 -3.09 12.32 -11.85
C LYS A 194 -4.22 12.69 -10.88
N PRO A 195 -3.93 12.85 -9.59
CA PRO A 195 -4.92 13.31 -8.63
C PRO A 195 -5.49 14.66 -9.07
N VAL A 196 -6.81 14.83 -8.99
CA VAL A 196 -7.43 16.15 -9.16
C VAL A 196 -7.15 16.93 -7.87
N LEU A 197 -6.33 17.97 -7.95
CA LEU A 197 -6.12 18.90 -6.85
C LEU A 197 -7.43 19.67 -6.61
N ARG A 198 -8.24 19.21 -5.65
CA ARG A 198 -9.31 20.06 -5.10
C ARG A 198 -8.64 21.05 -4.17
N MET A 199 -8.28 22.22 -4.69
CA MET A 199 -7.89 23.33 -3.83
C MET A 199 -9.08 23.67 -2.93
N PRO A 200 -8.89 23.86 -1.61
CA PRO A 200 -9.94 24.39 -0.77
C PRO A 200 -10.29 25.79 -1.31
N VAL A 201 -11.57 25.99 -1.63
CA VAL A 201 -12.09 27.33 -1.89
C VAL A 201 -11.92 28.09 -0.58
N ARG A 202 -10.97 29.02 -0.54
CA ARG A 202 -10.88 29.98 0.56
C ARG A 202 -12.14 30.84 0.49
N SER A 203 -13.10 30.58 1.37
CA SER A 203 -14.22 31.47 1.68
C SER A 203 -13.73 32.65 2.53
#